data_AF-K1ZCG1-F1
#
_entry.id   AF-K1ZCG1-F1
#
_cell.length_a   1.000
_cell.length_b   1.000
_cell.length_c   1.000
_cell.angle_alpha   90.00
_cell.angle_beta   90.00
_cell.angle_gamma   90.00
#
_symmetry.space_group_name_H-M   'P 1'
#
loop_
_entity.id
_entity.type
_entity.pdbx_description
1 polymer ?
#
loop_
_entity_poly.entity_id
_entity_poly.type
_entity_poly.pdbx_seq_one_letter_code
_entity_poly.pdbx_strand_id
1 'polypeptide(L)' 'DASACLLTRHPDGLAGALEKIRDSQSKMTRANHATACLFITNPFGETRGRTYSFFQKLFATHPPIDERIARIRAMGQ' A
#
# COMPACT_ATOMS: atom_id res chain seq x y z
N ASP A 1 -9.25 5.48 2.28
CA ASP A 1 -8.98 6.18 1.00
C ASP A 1 -10.01 7.24 0.70
N ALA A 2 -11.24 6.90 0.29
CA ALA A 2 -12.30 7.87 -0.02
C ALA A 2 -12.49 8.97 1.05
N SER A 3 -12.68 8.58 2.32
CA SER A 3 -12.86 9.54 3.42
C SER A 3 -11.60 10.41 3.66
N ALA A 4 -10.41 9.84 3.44
CA ALA A 4 -9.16 10.59 3.58
C ALA A 4 -9.00 11.59 2.43
N CYS A 5 -9.35 11.22 1.19
CA CYS A 5 -9.40 12.14 0.05
C CYS A 5 -10.42 13.26 0.29
N LEU A 6 -11.61 12.95 0.81
CA LEU A 6 -12.62 13.94 1.13
C LEU A 6 -12.16 14.92 2.21
N LEU A 7 -11.52 14.39 3.26
CA LEU A 7 -11.03 15.19 4.39
C LEU A 7 -9.88 16.12 3.97
N THR A 8 -8.90 15.58 3.26
CA THR A 8 -7.69 16.33 2.87
C THR A 8 -7.87 17.14 1.59
N ARG A 9 -8.93 16.87 0.81
CA ARG A 9 -9.17 17.43 -0.52
C ARG A 9 -7.98 17.26 -1.49
N HIS A 10 -7.13 16.24 -1.25
CA HIS A 10 -5.91 16.04 -2.02
C HIS A 10 -5.74 14.57 -2.47
N PRO A 11 -6.53 14.13 -3.47
CA PRO A 11 -6.48 12.76 -3.98
C PRO A 11 -5.12 12.40 -4.59
N ASP A 12 -4.49 13.31 -5.35
CA ASP A 12 -3.20 13.06 -5.99
C ASP A 12 -2.06 12.84 -4.99
N GLY A 13 -2.05 13.62 -3.89
CA GLY A 13 -1.08 13.45 -2.82
C GLY A 13 -1.21 12.08 -2.15
N LEU A 14 -2.45 11.62 -1.92
CA LEU A 14 -2.70 10.30 -1.36
C LEU A 14 -2.31 9.18 -2.33
N ALA A 15 -2.66 9.30 -3.61
CA ALA A 15 -2.28 8.35 -4.64
C ALA A 15 -0.74 8.24 -4.74
N GLY A 16 -0.03 9.38 -4.77
CA GLY A 16 1.42 9.40 -4.81
C GLY A 16 2.09 8.85 -3.55
N ALA A 17 1.49 9.04 -2.37
CA ALA A 17 1.96 8.41 -1.13
C ALA A 17 1.85 6.88 -1.20
N LEU A 18 0.73 6.36 -1.71
CA LEU A 18 0.53 4.91 -1.88
C LEU A 18 1.45 4.31 -2.94
N GLU A 19 1.73 5.04 -4.03
CA GLU A 19 2.72 4.63 -5.03
C GLU A 19 4.12 4.51 -4.42
N LYS A 20 4.54 5.50 -3.63
CA LYS A 20 5.82 5.44 -2.90
C LYS A 20 5.88 4.24 -1.96
N ILE A 21 4.79 3.95 -1.23
CA ILE A 21 4.72 2.79 -0.34
C ILE A 21 4.85 1.49 -1.13
N ARG A 22 4.08 1.33 -2.23
CA ARG A 22 4.16 0.17 -3.12
C ARG A 22 5.58 -0.04 -3.66
N ASP A 23 6.25 1.03 -4.04
CA ASP A 23 7.56 0.95 -4.67
C ASP A 23 8.70 0.78 -3.63
N SER A 24 8.46 1.17 -2.37
CA SER A 24 9.40 1.12 -1.24
C SER A 24 9.60 -0.28 -0.60
N GLN A 25 9.77 -1.31 -1.42
CA GLN A 25 9.97 -2.70 -0.96
C GLN A 25 11.44 -3.05 -0.66
N SER A 26 12.28 -2.05 -0.39
CA SER A 26 13.69 -2.24 -0.05
C SER A 26 13.80 -3.00 1.27
N LYS A 27 14.47 -4.16 1.26
CA LYS A 27 14.83 -4.86 2.49
C LYS A 27 15.69 -3.92 3.35
N MET A 28 15.30 -3.72 4.59
CA MET A 28 16.05 -2.89 5.52
C MET A 28 17.36 -3.59 5.90
N THR A 29 18.46 -2.83 5.94
CA THR A 29 19.79 -3.35 6.29
C THR A 29 19.82 -3.96 7.70
N ARG A 30 19.03 -3.41 8.63
CA ARG A 30 18.84 -3.92 9.98
C ARG A 30 17.37 -3.94 10.32
N ALA A 31 16.79 -5.14 10.42
CA ALA A 31 15.42 -5.36 10.84
C ALA A 31 15.37 -6.58 11.78
N ASN A 32 14.59 -6.47 12.85
CA ASN A 32 14.29 -7.58 13.76
C ASN A 32 12.77 -7.79 13.78
N HIS A 33 12.30 -9.02 13.99
CA HIS A 33 10.88 -9.32 14.10
C HIS A 33 10.21 -8.54 15.25
N ALA A 34 10.93 -8.32 16.35
CA ALA A 34 10.45 -7.51 17.47
C ALA A 34 10.18 -6.04 17.11
N THR A 35 10.86 -5.50 16.09
CA THR A 35 10.67 -4.11 15.64
C THR A 35 9.82 -3.99 14.39
N ALA A 36 9.31 -5.11 13.84
CA ALA A 36 8.58 -5.13 12.58
C ALA A 36 7.32 -4.25 12.58
N CYS A 37 6.64 -4.11 13.72
CA CYS A 37 5.45 -3.27 13.87
C CYS A 37 5.71 -1.76 13.77
N LEU A 38 6.97 -1.32 13.83
CA LEU A 38 7.35 0.09 13.70
C LEU A 38 7.50 0.54 12.24
N PHE A 39 7.52 -0.41 11.30
CA PHE A 39 7.73 -0.11 9.89
C PHE A 39 6.40 0.05 9.15
N ILE A 40 6.39 0.96 8.18
CA ILE A 40 5.23 1.21 7.31
C ILE A 40 5.05 0.07 6.29
N THR A 41 6.17 -0.49 5.81
CA THR A 41 6.21 -1.64 4.91
C THR A 41 6.98 -2.79 5.55
N ASN A 42 6.83 -4.00 5.02
CA ASN A 42 7.54 -5.17 5.55
C ASN A 42 9.07 -4.95 5.46
N PRO A 43 9.79 -4.86 6.59
CA PRO A 43 11.21 -4.51 6.58
C PRO A 43 12.10 -5.65 6.08
N PHE A 44 11.56 -6.86 5.95
CA PHE A 44 12.27 -8.04 5.43
C PHE A 44 12.25 -8.11 3.90
N GLY A 45 11.57 -7.17 3.24
CA GLY A 45 11.33 -7.13 1.81
C GLY A 45 10.07 -7.91 1.42
N GLU A 46 9.42 -7.45 0.35
CA GLU A 46 8.30 -8.14 -0.28
C GLU A 46 8.74 -8.74 -1.63
N THR A 47 8.25 -9.94 -1.95
CA THR A 47 8.42 -10.54 -3.27
C THR A 47 7.54 -9.83 -4.29
N ARG A 48 8.15 -8.96 -5.13
CA ARG A 48 7.53 -8.50 -6.38
C ARG A 48 7.07 -9.70 -7.22
N GLY A 49 5.86 -9.60 -7.77
CA GLY A 49 5.37 -10.53 -8.80
C GLY A 49 4.51 -11.70 -8.31
N ARG A 50 4.17 -11.79 -7.02
CA ARG A 50 3.04 -12.67 -6.64
C ARG A 50 1.75 -12.03 -7.13
N THR A 51 1.23 -12.54 -8.24
CA THR A 51 -0.18 -12.36 -8.60
C THR A 51 -1.00 -12.69 -7.36
N TYR A 52 -1.74 -11.72 -6.83
CA TYR A 52 -2.66 -11.94 -5.72
C TYR A 52 -3.59 -13.09 -6.13
N SER A 53 -3.36 -14.28 -5.56
CA SER A 53 -4.17 -15.44 -5.88
C SER A 53 -5.62 -15.15 -5.51
N PHE A 54 -6.59 -15.73 -6.22
CA PHE A 54 -8.01 -15.58 -5.92
C PHE A 54 -8.31 -15.86 -4.43
N PHE A 55 -7.64 -16.86 -3.85
CA PHE A 55 -7.71 -17.16 -2.42
C PHE A 55 -7.14 -16.05 -1.54
N GLN A 56 -6.04 -15.40 -1.94
CA GLN A 56 -5.48 -14.27 -1.19
C GLN A 56 -6.39 -13.04 -1.22
N LYS A 57 -7.12 -12.81 -2.32
CA LYS A 57 -8.14 -11.74 -2.38
C LYS A 57 -9.30 -11.99 -1.41
N LEU A 58 -9.72 -13.25 -1.24
CA LEU A 58 -10.81 -13.61 -0.32
C LEU A 58 -10.48 -13.38 1.16
N PHE A 59 -9.21 -13.53 1.55
CA PHE A 59 -8.76 -13.30 2.92
C PHE A 59 -8.11 -11.92 3.15
N ALA A 60 -8.06 -11.07 2.12
CA ALA A 60 -7.51 -9.74 2.26
C ALA A 60 -8.50 -8.85 3.04
N THR A 61 -8.04 -8.26 4.14
CA THR A 61 -8.85 -7.30 4.90
C THR A 61 -9.10 -6.02 4.11
N HIS A 62 -8.22 -5.69 3.15
CA HIS A 62 -8.28 -4.51 2.30
C HIS A 62 -8.05 -4.90 0.83
N PRO A 63 -8.64 -4.17 -0.14
CA PRO A 63 -8.35 -4.38 -1.55
C PRO A 63 -6.86 -4.12 -1.85
N PRO A 64 -6.30 -4.77 -2.89
CA PRO A 64 -4.92 -4.58 -3.31
C PRO A 64 -4.57 -3.09 -3.52
N ILE A 65 -3.31 -2.73 -3.25
CA ILE A 65 -2.86 -1.33 -3.29
C ILE A 65 -3.03 -0.67 -4.67
N ASP A 66 -2.87 -1.41 -5.77
CA ASP A 66 -3.09 -0.88 -7.12
C ASP A 66 -4.56 -0.54 -7.37
N GLU A 67 -5.51 -1.36 -6.88
CA GLU A 67 -6.94 -1.04 -6.95
C GLU A 67 -7.28 0.20 -6.11
N ARG A 68 -6.60 0.38 -4.96
CA ARG A 68 -6.75 1.58 -4.11
C ARG A 68 -6.30 2.84 -4.84
N ILE A 69 -5.12 2.81 -5.46
CA ILE A 69 -4.57 3.93 -6.23
C ILE A 69 -5.50 4.30 -7.38
N ALA A 70 -5.99 3.30 -8.14
CA ALA A 70 -6.90 3.52 -9.25
C ALA A 70 -8.20 4.22 -8.80
N ARG A 71 -8.80 3.75 -7.68
CA ARG A 71 -10.00 4.37 -7.12
C ARG A 71 -9.76 5.81 -6.66
N ILE A 72 -8.63 6.08 -5.99
CA ILE A 72 -8.30 7.44 -5.52
C ILE A 72 -8.13 8.41 -6.69
N ARG A 73 -7.41 7.99 -7.75
CA ARG A 73 -7.22 8.82 -8.94
C ARG A 73 -8.52 9.14 -9.65
N ALA A 74 -9.45 8.18 -9.70
CA ALA A 74 -10.78 8.41 -10.26
C ALA A 74 -11.64 9.41 -9.45
N MET A 75 -11.28 9.71 -8.19
CA MET A 75 -11.98 10.72 -7.37
C MET A 75 -11.39 12.13 -7.51
N GLY A 76 -10.20 12.26 -8.09
CA GLY A 76 -9.56 13.56 -8.36
C GLY A 76 -9.85 14.11 -9.76
N GLN A 77 -10.53 13.33 -10.61
CA GLN A 77 -11.14 13.77 -11.86
C GLN A 77 -12.56 14.27 -11.58
#